data_AF-D6THX6-F1
#
_entry.id   AF-D6THX6-F1
#
_cell.length_a   1.000
_cell.length_b   1.000
_cell.length_c   1.000
_cell.angle_alpha   90.00
_cell.angle_beta   90.00
_cell.angle_gamma   90.00
#
_symmetry.space_group_name_H-M   'P 1'
#
loop_
_entity.id
_entity.type
_entity.pdbx_description
1 polymer ?
#
loop_
_entity_poly.entity_id
_entity_poly.type
_entity_poly.pdbx_seq_one_letter_code
_entity_poly.pdbx_strand_id
1 'polypeptide(L)'
;MYDPAEEDDAIYETRSRTSTRRYRSNPPTRERNTRDDVMIDRKAVPQRRRSGQTREMPMVEVPVRESRDLKRERPKAKKGNPALLIMVIGMACTVLLIIGMSTLASWWHVYQDDLHYGRPRTSQFDAVVGHNDSAQNKTHFVIINLNRRIQIIEIPGGDPSKSRMFTGPSLVGDGQDLTPAWGEAKDVNGDGKPDLIVHVLDQQFIFLNDGSTFHQQH
;
A
#
# COMPACT_ATOMS: atom_id res chain seq x y z
N MET A 1 -1.79 41.48 -26.59
CA MET A 1 -0.37 41.25 -26.91
C MET A 1 0.44 42.00 -25.87
N TYR A 2 1.02 41.29 -24.91
CA TYR A 2 1.81 41.87 -23.83
C TYR A 2 2.82 40.83 -23.36
N ASP A 3 4.09 41.14 -23.58
CA ASP A 3 5.34 40.47 -23.19
C ASP A 3 6.40 41.54 -23.51
N PRO A 4 7.38 41.85 -22.63
CA PRO A 4 8.35 40.87 -22.18
C PRO A 4 8.57 40.80 -20.65
N ALA A 5 9.34 39.77 -20.29
CA ALA A 5 9.96 39.50 -19.00
C ALA A 5 10.65 40.69 -18.30
N GLU A 6 10.60 40.68 -16.95
CA GLU A 6 11.78 40.80 -16.06
C GLU A 6 11.33 40.61 -14.59
N GLU A 7 11.53 39.41 -14.01
CA GLU A 7 11.54 39.22 -12.54
C GLU A 7 12.26 37.90 -12.13
N ASP A 8 13.44 37.67 -12.69
CA ASP A 8 14.44 36.76 -12.08
C ASP A 8 15.07 37.50 -10.88
N ASP A 9 14.73 37.14 -9.65
CA ASP A 9 15.72 36.68 -8.64
C ASP A 9 15.10 36.44 -7.24
N ALA A 10 15.75 35.54 -6.49
CA ALA A 10 15.55 35.24 -5.07
C ALA A 10 14.19 34.65 -4.60
N ILE A 11 14.31 33.57 -3.80
CA ILE A 11 13.69 33.29 -2.48
C ILE A 11 13.66 31.76 -2.25
N TYR A 12 14.84 31.11 -2.28
CA TYR A 12 15.06 29.83 -1.58
C TYR A 12 16.48 29.81 -1.01
N GLU A 13 16.62 30.33 0.22
CA GLU A 13 17.91 30.44 0.90
C GLU A 13 18.53 29.07 1.22
N THR A 14 19.82 28.92 0.91
CA THR A 14 20.63 27.75 1.26
C THR A 14 20.82 27.63 2.77
N ARG A 15 19.90 26.92 3.44
CA ARG A 15 19.92 26.73 4.90
C ARG A 15 21.25 26.11 5.38
N SER A 16 21.93 26.82 6.27
CA SER A 16 23.21 26.40 6.85
C SER A 16 23.05 25.27 7.88
N ARG A 17 24.10 24.45 8.06
CA ARG A 17 24.08 23.29 8.98
C ARG A 17 24.37 23.70 10.43
N THR A 18 23.34 24.09 11.18
CA THR A 18 23.45 24.38 12.62
C THR A 18 23.84 23.12 13.41
N SER A 19 25.04 23.11 14.01
CA SER A 19 25.59 21.93 14.71
C SER A 19 25.50 22.06 16.24
N THR A 20 24.39 21.58 16.82
CA THR A 20 24.14 21.70 18.27
C THR A 20 24.70 20.50 19.05
N ARG A 21 25.91 20.62 19.60
CA ARG A 21 26.46 19.61 20.52
C ARG A 21 25.73 19.64 21.88
N ARG A 22 24.94 18.60 22.16
CA ARG A 22 24.28 18.40 23.46
C ARG A 22 25.29 17.91 24.51
N TYR A 23 25.58 18.72 25.53
CA TYR A 23 26.26 18.24 26.74
C TYR A 23 25.36 17.25 27.49
N ARG A 24 25.94 16.16 28.01
CA ARG A 24 25.31 15.33 29.04
C ARG A 24 25.67 15.89 30.41
N SER A 25 24.67 16.30 31.18
CA SER A 25 24.77 16.38 32.63
C SER A 25 24.82 14.96 33.21
N ASN A 26 25.59 14.76 34.28
CA ASN A 26 25.52 13.53 35.08
C ASN A 26 24.27 13.60 35.99
N PRO A 27 23.65 12.45 36.32
CA PRO A 27 22.54 12.43 37.28
C PRO A 27 23.04 12.69 38.71
N PRO A 28 22.31 13.44 39.54
CA PRO A 28 22.55 13.50 40.98
C PRO A 28 22.15 12.18 41.66
N THR A 29 22.71 11.93 42.84
CA THR A 29 22.71 10.61 43.48
C THR A 29 21.71 10.50 44.63
N ARG A 30 20.89 9.45 44.63
CA ARG A 30 20.11 8.91 45.76
C ARG A 30 19.27 9.91 46.57
N GLU A 31 17.97 9.89 46.33
CA GLU A 31 17.02 10.06 47.44
C GLU A 31 17.25 8.96 48.48
N ARG A 32 17.33 9.33 49.77
CA ARG A 32 17.20 8.41 50.90
C ARG A 32 16.09 8.95 51.79
N ASN A 33 14.87 8.49 51.56
CA ASN A 33 13.73 8.81 52.40
C ASN A 33 13.65 7.83 53.57
N THR A 34 14.06 8.26 54.76
CA THR A 34 13.74 7.63 56.05
C THR A 34 13.65 8.74 57.09
N ARG A 35 12.43 9.19 57.38
CA ARG A 35 12.09 9.64 58.73
C ARG A 35 12.17 8.42 59.66
N ASP A 36 12.73 8.62 60.85
CA ASP A 36 12.37 8.00 62.14
C ASP A 36 13.55 8.16 63.11
N ASP A 37 13.73 9.39 63.61
CA ASP A 37 14.72 9.71 64.64
C ASP A 37 14.25 9.19 66.01
N VAL A 38 14.70 7.99 66.39
CA VAL A 38 14.51 7.45 67.75
C VAL A 38 15.80 7.61 68.55
N MET A 39 15.77 8.45 69.58
CA MET A 39 16.91 8.64 70.48
C MET A 39 17.20 7.38 71.32
N ILE A 40 18.46 6.91 71.32
CA ILE A 40 18.96 5.99 72.35
C ILE A 40 20.29 6.50 72.93
N ASP A 41 20.19 7.02 74.15
CA ASP A 41 21.14 7.03 75.28
C ASP A 41 22.66 7.20 75.04
N ARG A 42 23.23 8.25 75.64
CA ARG A 42 24.68 8.45 75.81
C ARG A 42 25.20 7.71 77.04
N LYS A 43 25.98 6.65 76.85
CA LYS A 43 26.83 6.09 77.93
C LYS A 43 28.31 6.11 77.56
N ALA A 44 29.09 6.88 78.33
CA ALA A 44 30.51 7.13 78.13
C ALA A 44 31.35 6.45 79.21
N VAL A 45 32.19 5.48 78.81
CA VAL A 45 33.17 4.78 79.68
C VAL A 45 34.34 4.28 78.79
N PRO A 46 35.56 4.07 79.33
CA PRO A 46 36.48 5.16 79.61
C PRO A 46 37.80 5.10 78.83
N GLN A 47 38.50 6.23 78.74
CA GLN A 47 39.78 6.39 78.02
C GLN A 47 40.96 5.69 78.74
N ARG A 48 41.28 4.45 78.37
CA ARG A 48 42.43 3.73 78.94
C ARG A 48 43.76 4.20 78.34
N ARG A 49 44.42 5.17 78.99
CA ARG A 49 45.85 5.46 78.75
C ARG A 49 46.69 4.19 78.99
N ARG A 50 47.58 3.87 78.04
CA ARG A 50 48.74 2.98 78.27
C ARG A 50 50.00 3.71 77.83
N SER A 51 50.83 4.06 78.81
CA SER A 51 52.16 4.62 78.63
C SER A 51 53.19 3.51 78.38
N GLY A 52 54.22 3.81 77.58
CA GLY A 52 55.51 3.12 77.64
C GLY A 52 55.59 1.76 76.96
N GLN A 53 55.91 1.77 75.66
CA GLN A 53 57.18 1.20 75.21
C GLN A 53 57.54 1.73 73.82
N THR A 54 58.64 2.49 73.74
CA THR A 54 59.29 2.81 72.47
C THR A 54 59.94 1.53 71.98
N ARG A 55 59.31 0.84 71.02
CA ARG A 55 59.90 -0.31 70.33
C ARG A 55 60.34 0.16 68.97
N GLU A 56 61.66 0.25 68.77
CA GLU A 56 62.24 0.57 67.46
C GLU A 56 61.73 -0.44 66.44
N MET A 57 61.01 0.06 65.43
CA MET A 57 60.61 -0.76 64.29
C MET A 57 61.66 -0.58 63.20
N PRO A 58 62.23 -1.68 62.65
CA PRO A 58 63.16 -1.56 61.55
C PRO A 58 62.45 -0.87 60.37
N MET A 59 63.17 0.02 59.70
CA MET A 59 62.62 0.86 58.64
C MET A 59 62.26 -0.03 57.43
N VAL A 60 61.00 -0.45 57.34
CA VAL A 60 60.49 -1.17 56.17
C VAL A 60 60.48 -0.20 55.00
N GLU A 61 61.43 -0.39 54.09
CA GLU A 61 61.56 0.36 52.86
C GLU A 61 60.26 0.24 52.06
N VAL A 62 59.50 1.34 51.98
CA VAL A 62 58.23 1.36 51.26
C VAL A 62 58.55 1.38 49.77
N PRO A 63 58.24 0.32 48.99
CA PRO A 63 58.53 0.33 47.57
C PRO A 63 57.74 1.45 46.91
N VAL A 64 58.44 2.38 46.26
CA VAL A 64 57.82 3.50 45.55
C VAL A 64 56.87 2.92 44.51
N ARG A 65 55.57 3.11 44.75
CA ARG A 65 54.51 2.49 43.96
C ARG A 65 54.46 3.15 42.60
N GLU A 66 55.17 2.55 41.64
CA GLU A 66 55.17 2.93 40.23
C GLU A 66 53.74 3.20 39.76
N SER A 67 53.46 4.47 39.44
CA SER A 67 52.17 4.91 38.92
C SER A 67 52.06 4.46 37.47
N ARG A 68 51.78 3.17 37.26
CA ARG A 68 51.53 2.60 35.93
C ARG A 68 50.50 3.46 35.20
N ASP A 69 50.97 4.18 34.18
CA ASP A 69 50.12 5.02 33.34
C ASP A 69 49.00 4.17 32.75
N LEU A 70 47.78 4.37 33.24
CA LEU A 70 46.58 3.77 32.69
C LEU A 70 46.26 4.49 31.37
N LYS A 71 47.03 4.12 30.34
CA LYS A 71 46.94 4.59 28.95
C LYS A 71 45.50 4.45 28.47
N ARG A 72 44.75 5.54 28.63
CA ARG A 72 43.29 5.58 28.52
C ARG A 72 42.87 5.32 27.08
N GLU A 73 42.68 4.05 26.74
CA GLU A 73 42.22 3.64 25.42
C GLU A 73 40.93 4.37 25.08
N ARG A 74 41.00 5.24 24.06
CA ARG A 74 39.79 5.87 23.51
C ARG A 74 38.95 4.74 22.90
N PRO A 75 37.67 4.59 23.26
CA PRO A 75 36.84 3.50 22.75
C PRO A 75 36.80 3.59 21.22
N LYS A 76 37.43 2.62 20.55
CA LYS A 76 37.47 2.55 19.08
C LYS A 76 36.04 2.44 18.59
N ALA A 77 35.54 3.50 17.93
CA ALA A 77 34.20 3.50 17.37
C ALA A 77 34.09 2.31 16.41
N LYS A 78 33.19 1.37 16.73
CA LYS A 78 32.98 0.17 15.92
C LYS A 78 32.47 0.62 14.54
N LYS A 79 33.34 0.58 13.52
CA LYS A 79 32.91 0.76 12.14
C LYS A 79 31.86 -0.31 11.85
N GLY A 80 30.63 0.11 11.53
CA GLY A 80 29.57 -0.82 11.11
C GLY A 80 30.04 -1.60 9.89
N ASN A 81 29.71 -2.89 9.81
CA ASN A 81 30.21 -3.74 8.73
C ASN A 81 29.62 -3.27 7.39
N PRO A 82 30.42 -2.71 6.45
CA PRO A 82 29.90 -2.18 5.20
C PRO A 82 29.30 -3.28 4.32
N ALA A 83 29.76 -4.53 4.44
CA ALA A 83 29.21 -5.66 3.69
C ALA A 83 27.74 -5.92 4.04
N LEU A 84 27.34 -5.73 5.31
CA LEU A 84 25.93 -5.90 5.72
C LEU A 84 25.06 -4.75 5.21
N LEU A 85 25.57 -3.52 5.17
CA LEU A 85 24.86 -2.39 4.57
C LEU A 85 24.68 -2.60 3.05
N ILE A 86 25.73 -3.03 2.35
CA ILE A 86 25.70 -3.35 0.92
C ILE A 86 24.74 -4.51 0.63
N MET A 87 24.72 -5.55 1.47
CA MET A 87 23.77 -6.67 1.37
C MET A 87 22.32 -6.20 1.50
N VAL A 88 22.01 -5.37 2.50
CA VAL A 88 20.64 -4.85 2.71
C VAL A 88 20.21 -3.94 1.56
N ILE A 89 21.11 -3.09 1.04
CA ILE A 89 20.83 -2.26 -0.15
C ILE A 89 20.61 -3.14 -1.38
N GLY A 90 21.47 -4.13 -1.61
CA GLY A 90 21.32 -5.08 -2.72
C GLY A 90 20.00 -5.85 -2.67
N MET A 91 19.59 -6.31 -1.48
CA MET A 91 18.31 -6.98 -1.25
C MET A 91 17.11 -6.05 -1.48
N ALA A 92 17.19 -4.78 -1.05
CA ALA A 92 16.14 -3.80 -1.34
C ALA A 92 16.05 -3.51 -2.85
N CYS A 93 17.18 -3.38 -3.54
CA CYS A 93 17.22 -3.19 -4.99
C CYS A 93 16.65 -4.40 -5.75
N THR A 94 16.95 -5.65 -5.36
CA THR A 94 16.36 -6.83 -6.03
C THR A 94 14.87 -6.98 -5.73
N VAL A 95 14.40 -6.67 -4.51
CA VAL A 95 12.96 -6.65 -4.22
C VAL A 95 12.21 -5.60 -5.06
N LEU A 96 12.75 -4.38 -5.19
CA LEU A 96 12.18 -3.35 -6.06
C LEU A 96 12.20 -3.75 -7.54
N LEU A 97 13.29 -4.36 -8.01
CA LEU A 97 13.40 -4.86 -9.38
C LEU A 97 12.39 -5.98 -9.65
N ILE A 98 12.21 -6.92 -8.72
CA ILE A 98 11.20 -7.99 -8.82
C ILE A 98 9.79 -7.38 -8.91
N ILE A 99 9.44 -6.43 -8.03
CA ILE A 99 8.12 -5.76 -8.06
C ILE A 99 7.91 -5.06 -9.42
N GLY A 100 8.89 -4.30 -9.91
CA GLY A 100 8.82 -3.63 -11.21
C GLY A 100 8.75 -4.59 -12.39
N MET A 101 9.41 -5.74 -12.31
CA MET A 101 9.34 -6.80 -13.33
C MET A 101 7.97 -7.49 -13.32
N SER A 102 7.39 -7.73 -12.13
CA SER A 102 6.05 -8.34 -11.99
C SER A 102 4.94 -7.43 -12.51
N THR A 103 4.98 -6.12 -12.24
CA THR A 103 3.98 -5.18 -12.78
C THR A 103 4.12 -5.03 -14.29
N LEU A 104 5.34 -4.94 -14.81
CA LEU A 104 5.60 -4.80 -16.24
C LEU A 104 5.26 -6.08 -17.02
N ALA A 105 5.50 -7.26 -16.45
CA ALA A 105 5.05 -8.54 -17.03
C ALA A 105 3.52 -8.68 -17.01
N SER A 106 2.85 -8.29 -15.91
CA SER A 106 1.38 -8.30 -15.81
C SER A 106 0.74 -7.38 -16.87
N TRP A 107 1.27 -6.16 -17.01
CA TRP A 107 0.86 -5.23 -18.07
C TRP A 107 1.15 -5.79 -19.48
N TRP A 108 2.29 -6.44 -19.69
CA TRP A 108 2.65 -7.01 -20.99
C TRP A 108 1.76 -8.18 -21.41
N HIS A 109 1.40 -9.08 -20.49
CA HIS A 109 0.43 -10.14 -20.76
C HIS A 109 -0.93 -9.56 -21.17
N VAL A 110 -1.45 -8.61 -20.38
CA VAL A 110 -2.67 -7.88 -20.71
C VAL A 110 -2.59 -7.22 -22.09
N TYR A 111 -1.47 -6.58 -22.43
CA TYR A 111 -1.27 -5.95 -23.73
C TYR A 111 -1.23 -6.94 -24.90
N GLN A 112 -0.71 -8.15 -24.70
CA GLN A 112 -0.76 -9.23 -25.70
C GLN A 112 -2.17 -9.80 -25.86
N ASP A 113 -2.88 -10.04 -24.75
CA ASP A 113 -4.25 -10.54 -24.77
C ASP A 113 -5.20 -9.54 -25.46
N ASP A 114 -5.04 -8.25 -25.16
CA ASP A 114 -5.81 -7.15 -25.78
C ASP A 114 -5.53 -7.03 -27.29
N LEU A 115 -4.30 -7.29 -27.74
CA LEU A 115 -3.92 -7.29 -29.16
C LEU A 115 -4.44 -8.51 -29.94
N HIS A 116 -4.61 -9.66 -29.28
CA HIS A 116 -5.03 -10.90 -29.92
C HIS A 116 -6.56 -11.12 -29.88
N TYR A 117 -7.23 -10.66 -28.81
CA TYR A 117 -8.65 -10.91 -28.54
C TYR A 117 -9.51 -9.65 -28.51
N GLY A 118 -8.91 -8.45 -28.38
CA GLY A 118 -9.61 -7.17 -28.43
C GLY A 118 -10.26 -6.70 -27.12
N ARG A 119 -10.59 -5.41 -27.08
CA ARG A 119 -11.44 -4.76 -26.07
C ARG A 119 -12.45 -3.82 -26.72
N PRO A 120 -13.63 -3.57 -26.11
CA PRO A 120 -14.14 -4.20 -24.87
C PRO A 120 -14.43 -5.69 -25.05
N ARG A 121 -14.73 -6.39 -23.95
CA ARG A 121 -15.29 -7.74 -24.08
C ARG A 121 -16.71 -7.62 -24.64
N THR A 122 -16.88 -8.15 -25.85
CA THR A 122 -18.15 -8.24 -26.57
C THR A 122 -18.63 -9.69 -26.61
N SER A 123 -19.93 -9.88 -26.65
CA SER A 123 -20.57 -11.14 -27.04
C SER A 123 -21.68 -10.83 -28.03
N GLN A 124 -22.04 -11.82 -28.85
CA GLN A 124 -23.02 -11.64 -29.91
C GLN A 124 -23.78 -12.94 -30.18
N PHE A 125 -25.08 -12.84 -30.45
CA PHE A 125 -25.95 -14.00 -30.71
C PHE A 125 -27.16 -13.64 -31.56
N ASP A 126 -27.75 -14.64 -32.23
CA ASP A 126 -28.88 -14.47 -33.14
C ASP A 126 -30.14 -15.20 -32.65
N ALA A 127 -31.22 -14.45 -32.43
CA ALA A 127 -32.51 -14.97 -31.99
C ALA A 127 -33.67 -14.51 -32.91
N VAL A 128 -34.83 -15.17 -32.79
CA VAL A 128 -36.08 -14.69 -33.37
C VAL A 128 -36.93 -14.19 -32.20
N VAL A 129 -37.21 -12.89 -32.15
CA VAL A 129 -37.85 -12.21 -31.02
C VAL A 129 -39.15 -11.48 -31.42
N GLY A 130 -39.47 -11.44 -32.71
CA GLY A 130 -40.70 -10.83 -33.26
C GLY A 130 -40.49 -9.44 -33.87
N HIS A 131 -39.30 -8.85 -33.77
CA HIS A 131 -39.03 -7.45 -34.14
C HIS A 131 -38.75 -7.26 -35.65
N ASN A 132 -39.67 -7.70 -36.51
CA ASN A 132 -39.51 -7.77 -37.98
C ASN A 132 -38.44 -8.79 -38.43
N ASP A 133 -38.22 -9.83 -37.64
CA ASP A 133 -37.27 -10.91 -37.91
C ASP A 133 -37.96 -12.22 -38.35
N SER A 134 -37.16 -13.22 -38.72
CA SER A 134 -37.60 -14.54 -39.16
C SER A 134 -36.54 -15.61 -38.88
N ALA A 135 -36.88 -16.88 -39.11
CA ALA A 135 -35.91 -17.98 -38.99
C ALA A 135 -34.72 -17.86 -39.97
N GLN A 136 -34.89 -17.13 -41.08
CA GLN A 136 -33.85 -16.85 -42.07
C GLN A 136 -33.10 -15.55 -41.76
N ASN A 137 -33.83 -14.50 -41.35
CA ASN A 137 -33.30 -13.18 -41.05
C ASN A 137 -33.54 -12.90 -39.56
N LYS A 138 -32.66 -13.41 -38.70
CA LYS A 138 -32.78 -13.27 -37.24
C LYS A 138 -32.48 -11.86 -36.75
N THR A 139 -32.94 -11.51 -35.55
CA THR A 139 -32.42 -10.36 -34.82
C THR A 139 -31.04 -10.71 -34.25
N HIS A 140 -30.05 -9.90 -34.60
CA HIS A 140 -28.68 -10.03 -34.13
C HIS A 140 -28.47 -9.10 -32.92
N PHE A 141 -27.99 -9.65 -31.81
CA PHE A 141 -27.65 -8.90 -30.61
C PHE A 141 -26.14 -8.80 -30.44
N VAL A 142 -25.65 -7.65 -30.00
CA VAL A 142 -24.27 -7.45 -29.53
C VAL A 142 -24.31 -6.85 -28.13
N ILE A 143 -23.78 -7.57 -27.14
CA ILE A 143 -23.71 -7.14 -25.74
C ILE A 143 -22.26 -6.80 -25.43
N ILE A 144 -22.01 -5.57 -24.96
CA ILE A 144 -20.66 -5.06 -24.71
C ILE A 144 -20.56 -4.44 -23.31
N ASN A 145 -19.44 -4.67 -22.62
CA ASN A 145 -19.09 -3.90 -21.43
C ASN A 145 -18.20 -2.72 -21.81
N LEU A 146 -18.80 -1.56 -22.02
CA LEU A 146 -18.05 -0.34 -22.35
C LEU A 146 -17.78 0.46 -21.07
N ASN A 147 -16.53 0.39 -20.58
CA ASN A 147 -16.05 1.16 -19.42
C ASN A 147 -16.90 1.00 -18.14
N ARG A 148 -17.26 -0.25 -17.80
CA ARG A 148 -18.17 -0.61 -16.68
C ARG A 148 -19.65 -0.27 -16.91
N ARG A 149 -20.06 0.05 -18.14
CA ARG A 149 -21.48 0.19 -18.50
C ARG A 149 -21.82 -0.89 -19.52
N ILE A 150 -22.78 -1.73 -19.18
CA ILE A 150 -23.30 -2.72 -20.12
C ILE A 150 -24.18 -2.01 -21.14
N GLN A 151 -23.95 -2.30 -22.41
CA GLN A 151 -24.70 -1.78 -23.54
C GLN A 151 -25.12 -2.97 -24.39
N ILE A 152 -26.39 -3.01 -24.77
CA ILE A 152 -26.92 -3.99 -25.70
C ILE A 152 -27.26 -3.25 -26.99
N ILE A 153 -26.75 -3.74 -28.11
CA ILE A 153 -27.13 -3.32 -29.44
C ILE A 153 -28.02 -4.42 -30.04
N GLU A 154 -29.14 -4.02 -30.60
CA GLU A 154 -30.08 -4.88 -31.32
C GLU A 154 -30.05 -4.50 -32.81
N ILE A 155 -30.00 -5.48 -33.69
CA ILE A 155 -30.10 -5.32 -35.15
C ILE A 155 -31.27 -6.19 -35.63
N PRO A 156 -32.50 -5.67 -35.65
CA PRO A 156 -33.70 -6.46 -35.92
C PRO A 156 -33.74 -6.99 -37.35
N GLY A 157 -33.96 -8.29 -37.50
CA GLY A 157 -34.00 -8.97 -38.80
C GLY A 157 -32.73 -8.84 -39.65
N GLY A 158 -31.57 -8.57 -39.03
CA GLY A 158 -30.30 -8.30 -39.73
C GLY A 158 -30.26 -6.93 -40.44
N ASP A 159 -31.23 -6.04 -40.20
CA ASP A 159 -31.31 -4.72 -40.84
C ASP A 159 -30.69 -3.63 -39.93
N PRO A 160 -29.47 -3.13 -40.23
CA PRO A 160 -28.81 -2.11 -39.42
C PRO A 160 -29.55 -0.77 -39.44
N SER A 161 -30.42 -0.50 -40.41
CA SER A 161 -31.23 0.73 -40.43
C SER A 161 -32.31 0.77 -39.35
N LYS A 162 -32.67 -0.39 -38.79
CA LYS A 162 -33.61 -0.55 -37.67
C LYS A 162 -32.93 -0.76 -36.31
N SER A 163 -31.60 -0.62 -36.26
CA SER A 163 -30.82 -0.94 -35.07
C SER A 163 -31.16 -0.07 -33.87
N ARG A 164 -31.02 -0.64 -32.67
CA ARG A 164 -31.40 -0.03 -31.39
C ARG A 164 -30.34 -0.27 -30.33
N MET A 165 -30.41 0.50 -29.25
CA MET A 165 -29.44 0.44 -28.17
C MET A 165 -30.13 0.54 -26.80
N PHE A 166 -29.92 -0.47 -25.96
CA PHE A 166 -30.41 -0.52 -24.58
C PHE A 166 -29.23 -0.34 -23.62
N THR A 167 -29.42 0.44 -22.56
CA THR A 167 -28.42 0.58 -21.49
C THR A 167 -28.73 -0.41 -20.38
N GLY A 168 -27.77 -1.26 -20.06
CA GLY A 168 -27.83 -2.18 -18.92
C GLY A 168 -27.19 -1.60 -17.66
N PRO A 169 -26.84 -2.46 -16.68
CA PRO A 169 -26.28 -2.03 -15.40
C PRO A 169 -24.95 -1.29 -15.55
N SER A 170 -24.62 -0.53 -14.50
CA SER A 170 -23.28 0.03 -14.29
C SER A 170 -22.56 -0.79 -13.21
N LEU A 171 -21.37 -1.30 -13.53
CA LEU A 171 -20.57 -2.14 -12.64
C LEU A 171 -19.69 -1.27 -11.74
N VAL A 172 -19.56 -1.66 -10.46
CA VAL A 172 -18.84 -0.88 -9.44
C VAL A 172 -17.64 -1.68 -8.95
N GLY A 173 -16.47 -1.04 -8.95
CA GLY A 173 -15.19 -1.64 -8.57
C GLY A 173 -14.11 -1.45 -9.63
N ASP A 174 -12.90 -1.88 -9.29
CA ASP A 174 -11.72 -1.86 -10.17
C ASP A 174 -11.66 -3.15 -11.00
N GLY A 175 -11.11 -3.08 -12.22
CA GLY A 175 -11.07 -4.21 -13.17
C GLY A 175 -12.43 -4.62 -13.76
N GLN A 176 -13.53 -4.03 -13.29
CA GLN A 176 -14.89 -4.29 -13.76
C GLN A 176 -15.14 -3.82 -15.20
N ASP A 177 -14.24 -3.03 -15.78
CA ASP A 177 -14.19 -2.69 -17.21
C ASP A 177 -13.88 -3.91 -18.09
N LEU A 178 -13.30 -4.97 -17.51
CA LEU A 178 -12.99 -6.22 -18.18
C LEU A 178 -14.09 -7.28 -18.05
N THR A 179 -15.09 -7.06 -17.19
CA THR A 179 -16.12 -8.04 -16.85
C THR A 179 -16.88 -8.45 -18.11
N PRO A 180 -16.96 -9.76 -18.45
CA PRO A 180 -17.74 -10.21 -19.58
C PRO A 180 -19.24 -10.02 -19.31
N ALA A 181 -19.97 -9.69 -20.37
CA ALA A 181 -21.42 -9.70 -20.38
C ALA A 181 -21.89 -10.54 -21.59
N TRP A 182 -22.95 -11.31 -21.41
CA TRP A 182 -23.57 -12.14 -22.44
C TRP A 182 -25.08 -12.17 -22.27
N GLY A 183 -25.81 -12.82 -23.18
CA GLY A 183 -27.25 -12.92 -23.07
C GLY A 183 -27.85 -14.07 -23.85
N GLU A 184 -29.13 -14.32 -23.56
CA GLU A 184 -29.99 -15.27 -24.25
C GLU A 184 -31.37 -14.62 -24.51
N ALA A 185 -32.11 -15.16 -25.48
CA ALA A 185 -33.50 -14.77 -25.73
C ALA A 185 -34.43 -15.92 -25.33
N LYS A 186 -35.36 -15.65 -24.41
CA LYS A 186 -36.21 -16.65 -23.78
C LYS A 186 -37.43 -15.99 -23.15
N ASP A 187 -38.61 -16.55 -23.39
CA ASP A 187 -39.84 -16.14 -22.69
C ASP A 187 -39.70 -16.44 -21.18
N VAL A 188 -39.77 -15.40 -20.35
CA VAL A 188 -39.80 -15.53 -18.88
C VAL A 188 -41.11 -15.03 -18.26
N ASN A 189 -41.94 -14.33 -19.03
CA ASN A 189 -43.16 -13.69 -18.55
C ASN A 189 -44.44 -14.51 -18.87
N GLY A 190 -44.39 -15.38 -19.87
CA GLY A 190 -45.46 -16.28 -20.32
C GLY A 190 -46.35 -15.76 -21.45
N ASP A 191 -46.02 -14.64 -22.10
CA ASP A 191 -46.81 -14.07 -23.20
C ASP A 191 -46.51 -14.67 -24.60
N GLY A 192 -45.55 -15.59 -24.70
CA GLY A 192 -45.17 -16.26 -25.93
C GLY A 192 -44.11 -15.54 -26.76
N LYS A 193 -43.56 -14.41 -26.29
CA LYS A 193 -42.44 -13.72 -26.93
C LYS A 193 -41.14 -13.98 -26.17
N PRO A 194 -40.00 -14.19 -26.84
CA PRO A 194 -38.71 -14.25 -26.16
C PRO A 194 -38.31 -12.89 -25.58
N ASP A 195 -38.26 -12.80 -24.25
CA ASP A 195 -37.61 -11.71 -23.52
C ASP A 195 -36.09 -11.79 -23.69
N LEU A 196 -35.38 -10.68 -23.46
CA LEU A 196 -33.92 -10.64 -23.50
C LEU A 196 -33.36 -10.74 -22.07
N ILE A 197 -32.53 -11.75 -21.80
CA ILE A 197 -31.85 -11.93 -20.51
C ILE A 197 -30.37 -11.58 -20.70
N VAL A 198 -29.84 -10.64 -19.91
CA VAL A 198 -28.44 -10.22 -19.94
C VAL A 198 -27.75 -10.65 -18.65
N HIS A 199 -26.68 -11.44 -18.80
CA HIS A 199 -25.90 -12.04 -17.72
C HIS A 199 -24.60 -11.24 -17.52
N VAL A 200 -24.35 -10.80 -16.29
CA VAL A 200 -23.19 -9.98 -15.93
C VAL A 200 -22.77 -10.32 -14.49
N LEU A 201 -21.52 -10.75 -14.30
CA LEU A 201 -21.11 -11.41 -13.05
C LEU A 201 -22.10 -12.56 -12.73
N ASP A 202 -22.49 -12.71 -11.46
CA ASP A 202 -23.51 -13.67 -11.00
C ASP A 202 -24.95 -13.10 -11.06
N GLN A 203 -25.18 -12.02 -11.81
CA GLN A 203 -26.48 -11.33 -11.89
C GLN A 203 -27.12 -11.46 -13.28
N GLN A 204 -28.45 -11.47 -13.30
CA GLN A 204 -29.28 -11.47 -14.52
C GLN A 204 -30.10 -10.18 -14.56
N PHE A 205 -30.17 -9.57 -15.75
CA PHE A 205 -30.91 -8.35 -16.03
C PHE A 205 -31.89 -8.66 -17.16
N ILE A 206 -33.17 -8.71 -16.83
CA ILE A 206 -34.25 -9.06 -17.75
C ILE A 206 -34.74 -7.80 -18.45
N PHE A 207 -34.91 -7.87 -19.76
CA PHE A 207 -35.55 -6.86 -20.57
C PHE A 207 -36.78 -7.51 -21.24
N LEU A 208 -37.96 -7.09 -20.82
CA LEU A 208 -39.23 -7.66 -21.25
C LEU A 208 -39.58 -7.20 -22.67
N ASN A 209 -40.11 -8.11 -23.48
CA ASN A 209 -40.44 -7.90 -24.89
C ASN A 209 -41.91 -7.46 -25.05
N ASP A 210 -42.16 -6.21 -25.47
CA ASP A 210 -43.54 -5.75 -25.69
C ASP A 210 -44.14 -6.23 -27.04
N GLY A 211 -43.34 -6.84 -27.91
CA GLY A 211 -43.67 -7.23 -29.28
C GLY A 211 -43.20 -6.22 -30.35
N SER A 212 -42.68 -5.08 -29.91
CA SER A 212 -42.09 -4.05 -30.75
C SER A 212 -40.70 -3.61 -30.29
N THR A 213 -40.41 -3.66 -28.98
CA THR A 213 -39.13 -3.31 -28.34
C THR A 213 -38.94 -4.04 -27.00
N PHE A 214 -37.71 -3.98 -26.49
CA PHE A 214 -37.37 -4.41 -25.14
C PHE A 214 -37.43 -3.27 -24.11
N HIS A 215 -37.89 -3.56 -22.89
CA HIS A 215 -37.90 -2.63 -21.73
C HIS A 215 -37.24 -3.29 -20.53
N GLN A 216 -36.31 -2.60 -19.85
CA GLN A 216 -35.66 -3.18 -18.66
C GLN A 216 -36.67 -3.40 -17.53
N GLN A 217 -36.67 -4.60 -16.94
CA GLN A 217 -37.40 -4.88 -15.71
C GLN A 217 -36.68 -4.25 -14.50
N HIS A 218 -37.44 -3.53 -13.68
CA HIS A 218 -36.98 -2.85 -12.45
C HIS A 218 -37.28 -3.69 -11.19
#